data_AF-A0A1Q9PBS1-F1
#
_entry.id   AF-A0A1Q9PBS1-F1
#
_cell.length_a   1.000
_cell.length_b   1.000
_cell.length_c   1.000
_cell.angle_alpha   90.00
_cell.angle_beta   90.00
_cell.angle_gamma   90.00
#
_symmetry.space_group_name_H-M   'P 1'
#
loop_
_entity.id
_entity.type
_entity.pdbx_description
1 polymer ?
#
loop_
_entity_poly.entity_id
_entity_poly.type
_entity_poly.pdbx_seq_one_letter_code
_entity_poly.pdbx_strand_id
1 'polypeptide(L)'
;MKKKFVISSIIVLLIFTSILSYQASSNTTSTINDIVISSYVDATPILIQNDNDFYNFPEISGDGSPSTPFVIQNLNITNVGGYGISISDVTAYWEIRDCYIKADQPIILDFIYNQSSIINNTLENANYDGNAIAVINTAAGIIIQENYIHKCIFGIYVEDSSNFQIDTNYFYEIDFSIWRGHFTSSVIEHNTFEKNQQMTFTSCSNLDFFNNTFKENEYGLQLSSVDFTNIIDNVFIDNWDYGVEFQLGGDSVIYRNYFIRNAVYYLSQAYDESHTSGNEWYYDGVGNFWSDLGDGKVYAIDGSDDVLDLYPFYNSDSDSLNDYEEDKVYLTDKYDEDTDDDEMPDDYEVENLLNPLVDDAFEDPDTDLLTNIQEFWEMTNPHLWDSDSDLLPDGYEAYNGLNPLIPDAGKDLDGDGLTNWEEYSLGTMPNKVDSDSDGMEDKWEDDNGLDPLTNDAYADPDEDLLNNFLEFIYDCDPFLNDTDGDSHIDSWEIAHGTDPNNALDFPDEIFNTNTEESPFSFAYVILTLIALSGFLISRRKR
;
A
#
# COMPACT_ATOMS: atom_id res chain seq x y z
N MET A 1 4.31 -25.37 -21.84
CA MET A 1 4.76 -26.46 -20.94
C MET A 1 5.92 -25.91 -20.12
N LYS A 2 5.72 -25.76 -18.80
CA LYS A 2 6.72 -25.52 -17.74
C LYS A 2 7.65 -24.29 -17.87
N LYS A 3 7.27 -23.20 -17.19
CA LYS A 3 8.06 -22.47 -16.16
C LYS A 3 7.49 -21.05 -15.95
N LYS A 4 6.48 -20.93 -15.08
CA LYS A 4 6.13 -19.69 -14.35
C LYS A 4 5.51 -20.14 -13.02
N PHE A 5 6.38 -20.44 -12.07
CA PHE A 5 6.09 -20.75 -10.67
C PHE A 5 7.43 -20.60 -9.98
N VAL A 6 7.79 -19.39 -9.56
CA VAL A 6 8.65 -19.00 -8.42
C VAL A 6 8.81 -17.47 -8.52
N ILE A 7 7.77 -16.68 -8.21
CA ILE A 7 7.93 -15.26 -7.75
C ILE A 7 6.86 -14.93 -6.69
N SER A 8 5.73 -15.64 -6.64
CA SER A 8 4.71 -15.50 -5.58
C SER A 8 5.12 -15.99 -4.17
N SER A 9 6.38 -16.37 -3.94
CA SER A 9 6.86 -16.89 -2.65
C SER A 9 7.79 -15.95 -1.89
N ILE A 10 8.06 -14.75 -2.42
CA ILE A 10 8.95 -13.76 -1.74
C ILE A 10 8.13 -12.69 -1.01
N ILE A 11 6.92 -12.35 -1.48
CA ILE A 11 6.05 -11.37 -0.80
C ILE A 11 5.35 -11.99 0.44
N VAL A 12 5.08 -13.30 0.44
CA VAL A 12 4.56 -14.02 1.62
C VAL A 12 5.64 -14.22 2.71
N LEU A 13 6.94 -14.08 2.37
CA LEU A 13 8.02 -14.26 3.35
C LEU A 13 8.31 -12.99 4.15
N LEU A 14 8.00 -11.79 3.64
CA LEU A 14 8.20 -10.54 4.37
C LEU A 14 7.15 -10.32 5.47
N ILE A 15 5.91 -10.78 5.25
CA ILE A 15 4.85 -10.75 6.28
C ILE A 15 5.08 -11.81 7.38
N PHE A 16 5.87 -12.87 7.11
CA PHE A 16 6.24 -13.86 8.14
C PHE A 16 7.49 -13.49 8.97
N THR A 17 8.26 -12.47 8.56
CA THR A 17 9.44 -12.04 9.35
C THR A 17 9.09 -11.11 10.52
N SER A 18 7.93 -10.46 10.52
CA SER A 18 7.46 -9.67 11.67
C SER A 18 6.99 -10.56 12.83
N ILE A 19 6.59 -11.81 12.55
CA ILE A 19 6.12 -12.78 13.55
C ILE A 19 7.28 -13.55 14.22
N LEU A 20 8.44 -13.68 13.55
CA LEU A 20 9.63 -14.31 14.13
C LEU A 20 10.46 -13.40 15.05
N SER A 21 10.18 -12.09 15.08
CA SER A 21 10.71 -11.18 16.11
C SER A 21 10.00 -11.29 17.46
N TYR A 22 8.84 -11.96 17.54
CA TYR A 22 8.07 -12.06 18.79
C TYR A 22 8.74 -12.97 19.84
N GLN A 23 9.64 -13.88 19.46
CA GLN A 23 10.35 -14.73 20.41
C GLN A 23 11.56 -14.08 21.10
N ALA A 24 11.96 -12.86 20.70
CA ALA A 24 12.95 -12.07 21.43
C ALA A 24 12.31 -11.11 22.46
N SER A 25 10.98 -11.01 22.53
CA SER A 25 10.30 -9.95 23.28
C SER A 25 9.90 -10.30 24.71
N SER A 26 10.14 -11.52 25.22
CA SER A 26 9.73 -11.87 26.59
C SER A 26 10.45 -11.06 27.68
N ASN A 27 11.62 -10.49 27.38
CA ASN A 27 12.34 -9.59 28.30
C ASN A 27 12.06 -8.09 28.03
N THR A 28 11.63 -7.69 26.83
CA THR A 28 11.28 -6.30 26.50
C THR A 28 9.82 -5.96 26.79
N THR A 29 8.88 -6.91 26.67
CA THR A 29 7.48 -6.74 27.09
C THR A 29 7.34 -6.62 28.60
N SER A 30 8.10 -7.39 29.39
CA SER A 30 8.17 -7.20 30.85
C SER A 30 8.66 -5.80 31.21
N THR A 31 9.72 -5.31 30.56
CA THR A 31 10.27 -3.99 30.89
C THR A 31 9.38 -2.83 30.44
N ILE A 32 8.66 -2.94 29.32
CA ILE A 32 7.68 -1.93 28.88
C ILE A 32 6.44 -1.94 29.78
N ASN A 33 5.89 -3.12 30.11
CA ASN A 33 4.76 -3.23 31.02
C ASN A 33 5.10 -2.73 32.43
N ASP A 34 6.31 -3.01 32.93
CA ASP A 34 6.79 -2.50 34.21
C ASP A 34 6.96 -0.96 34.20
N ILE A 35 7.35 -0.37 33.05
CA ILE A 35 7.45 1.10 32.87
C ILE A 35 6.05 1.73 32.85
N VAL A 36 5.07 1.14 32.15
CA VAL A 36 3.68 1.64 32.08
C VAL A 36 2.96 1.52 33.42
N ILE A 37 3.21 0.45 34.20
CA ILE A 37 2.63 0.32 35.55
C ILE A 37 3.25 1.34 36.51
N SER A 38 4.54 1.67 36.35
CA SER A 38 5.24 2.60 37.24
C SER A 38 4.80 4.08 37.17
N SER A 39 3.99 4.46 36.17
CA SER A 39 3.42 5.81 36.06
C SER A 39 2.16 6.04 36.90
N TYR A 40 1.52 4.97 37.37
CA TYR A 40 0.32 5.05 38.20
C TYR A 40 0.64 5.29 39.68
N VAL A 41 -0.33 5.83 40.43
CA VAL A 41 -0.25 6.01 41.88
C VAL A 41 -0.81 4.78 42.57
N ASP A 42 -0.01 4.09 43.38
CA ASP A 42 -0.47 2.94 44.17
C ASP A 42 -1.61 3.34 45.11
N ALA A 43 -2.72 2.59 45.04
CA ALA A 43 -3.90 2.82 45.86
C ALA A 43 -4.45 1.52 46.46
N THR A 44 -5.08 1.64 47.63
CA THR A 44 -5.87 0.55 48.20
C THR A 44 -7.21 0.41 47.47
N PRO A 45 -7.87 -0.75 47.56
CA PRO A 45 -9.23 -0.90 47.03
C PRO A 45 -10.18 0.21 47.46
N ILE A 46 -11.03 0.64 46.53
CA ILE A 46 -11.99 1.73 46.73
C ILE A 46 -13.37 1.13 46.92
N LEU A 47 -14.05 1.54 47.99
CA LEU A 47 -15.41 1.14 48.31
C LEU A 47 -16.27 2.39 48.49
N ILE A 48 -17.27 2.54 47.62
CA ILE A 48 -18.26 3.60 47.64
C ILE A 48 -19.62 2.94 47.81
N GLN A 49 -20.29 3.20 48.93
CA GLN A 49 -21.62 2.63 49.23
C GLN A 49 -22.73 3.67 49.21
N ASN A 50 -22.39 4.95 49.02
CA ASN A 50 -23.29 6.08 48.80
C ASN A 50 -22.48 7.31 48.34
N ASP A 51 -23.17 8.35 47.89
CA ASP A 51 -22.54 9.58 47.36
C ASP A 51 -21.56 10.27 48.34
N ASN A 52 -21.72 10.11 49.66
CA ASN A 52 -20.80 10.74 50.61
C ASN A 52 -19.45 10.01 50.68
N ASP A 53 -19.39 8.75 50.25
CA ASP A 53 -18.16 7.96 50.36
C ASP A 53 -17.08 8.41 49.39
N PHE A 54 -17.45 9.09 48.29
CA PHE A 54 -16.48 9.69 47.35
C PHE A 54 -15.55 10.69 48.06
N TYR A 55 -16.03 11.41 49.06
CA TYR A 55 -15.23 12.38 49.83
C TYR A 55 -14.26 11.73 50.82
N ASN A 56 -14.34 10.40 51.02
CA ASN A 56 -13.41 9.68 51.91
C ASN A 56 -12.06 9.40 51.24
N PHE A 57 -11.95 9.58 49.93
CA PHE A 57 -10.77 9.26 49.14
C PHE A 57 -10.12 10.55 48.61
N PRO A 58 -8.91 10.92 49.08
CA PRO A 58 -8.23 12.13 48.61
C PRO A 58 -7.80 12.05 47.14
N GLU A 59 -7.76 10.86 46.56
CA GLU A 59 -7.45 10.61 45.15
C GLU A 59 -8.63 10.95 44.22
N ILE A 60 -9.86 11.02 44.77
CA ILE A 60 -11.06 11.31 44.00
C ILE A 60 -11.28 12.81 43.93
N SER A 61 -11.46 13.32 42.71
CA SER A 61 -11.78 14.73 42.46
C SER A 61 -13.21 14.90 41.92
N GLY A 62 -13.70 16.13 41.85
CA GLY A 62 -15.04 16.44 41.33
C GLY A 62 -16.10 16.66 42.41
N ASP A 63 -17.33 16.95 41.98
CA ASP A 63 -18.47 17.22 42.87
C ASP A 63 -19.68 16.30 42.64
N GLY A 64 -19.58 15.37 41.69
CA GLY A 64 -20.63 14.40 41.39
C GLY A 64 -21.76 14.96 40.52
N SER A 65 -21.63 16.18 40.00
CA SER A 65 -22.56 16.76 39.03
C SER A 65 -22.27 16.29 37.59
N PRO A 66 -23.23 16.36 36.65
CA PRO A 66 -22.98 15.95 35.26
C PRO A 66 -21.84 16.73 34.58
N SER A 67 -21.63 18.00 34.97
CA SER A 67 -20.54 18.83 34.45
C SER A 67 -19.20 18.60 35.14
N THR A 68 -19.21 17.95 36.30
CA THR A 68 -18.02 17.76 37.13
C THR A 68 -18.16 16.45 37.92
N PRO A 69 -18.19 15.29 37.22
CA PRO A 69 -18.38 14.00 37.85
C PRO A 69 -17.26 13.71 38.87
N PHE A 70 -17.50 12.79 39.79
CA PHE A 70 -16.42 12.25 40.61
C PHE A 70 -15.44 11.46 39.74
N VAL A 71 -14.15 11.77 39.80
CA VAL A 71 -13.15 11.14 38.93
C VAL A 71 -12.19 10.30 39.77
N ILE A 72 -12.17 8.99 39.52
CA ILE A 72 -11.18 8.03 40.01
C ILE A 72 -10.17 7.82 38.87
N GLN A 73 -8.94 8.28 39.03
CA GLN A 73 -7.97 8.27 37.93
C GLN A 73 -6.52 8.02 38.32
N ASN A 74 -5.73 7.51 37.36
CA ASN A 74 -4.29 7.34 37.46
C ASN A 74 -3.85 6.46 38.66
N LEU A 75 -4.63 5.41 38.95
CA LEU A 75 -4.39 4.53 40.10
C LEU A 75 -3.88 3.15 39.68
N ASN A 76 -2.97 2.60 40.48
CA ASN A 76 -2.59 1.19 40.46
C ASN A 76 -3.23 0.50 41.66
N ILE A 77 -4.26 -0.30 41.42
CA ILE A 77 -4.99 -1.05 42.44
C ILE A 77 -4.74 -2.54 42.22
N THR A 78 -3.91 -3.14 43.08
CA THR A 78 -3.66 -4.59 43.06
C THR A 78 -4.21 -5.24 44.34
N ASN A 79 -5.23 -6.09 44.19
CA ASN A 79 -5.89 -6.77 45.30
C ASN A 79 -6.38 -8.19 44.93
N VAL A 80 -5.42 -9.13 44.91
CA VAL A 80 -5.71 -10.55 44.67
C VAL A 80 -6.46 -11.12 45.89
N GLY A 81 -7.71 -11.55 45.71
CA GLY A 81 -8.61 -12.01 46.79
C GLY A 81 -9.84 -11.14 47.07
N GLY A 82 -10.06 -10.04 46.33
CA GLY A 82 -11.18 -9.13 46.56
C GLY A 82 -11.51 -8.22 45.37
N TYR A 83 -12.16 -7.09 45.64
CA TYR A 83 -12.47 -6.10 44.63
C TYR A 83 -11.35 -5.07 44.44
N GLY A 84 -11.28 -4.46 43.26
CA GLY A 84 -10.47 -3.27 43.00
C GLY A 84 -11.25 -2.00 43.37
N ILE A 85 -12.30 -1.71 42.61
CA ILE A 85 -13.23 -0.61 42.85
C ILE A 85 -14.64 -1.18 42.93
N SER A 86 -15.35 -0.87 44.01
CA SER A 86 -16.76 -1.21 44.18
C SER A 86 -17.57 0.06 44.44
N ILE A 87 -18.55 0.33 43.59
CA ILE A 87 -19.45 1.47 43.68
C ILE A 87 -20.89 0.95 43.77
N SER A 88 -21.60 1.37 44.80
CA SER A 88 -22.99 0.96 45.00
C SER A 88 -23.87 2.05 45.60
N ASP A 89 -25.15 2.06 45.23
CA ASP A 89 -26.20 2.96 45.75
C ASP A 89 -25.84 4.45 45.62
N VAL A 90 -25.44 4.85 44.40
CA VAL A 90 -24.99 6.22 44.09
C VAL A 90 -25.88 6.93 43.09
N THR A 91 -26.17 8.19 43.37
CA THR A 91 -26.85 9.12 42.46
C THR A 91 -25.91 10.16 41.87
N ALA A 92 -24.68 10.26 42.36
CA ALA A 92 -23.66 11.10 41.75
C ALA A 92 -23.23 10.55 40.37
N TYR A 93 -22.80 11.46 39.50
CA TYR A 93 -22.09 11.13 38.26
C TYR A 93 -20.63 10.82 38.60
N TRP A 94 -20.06 9.80 37.98
CA TRP A 94 -18.67 9.42 38.21
C TRP A 94 -17.99 8.88 36.94
N GLU A 95 -16.66 8.88 36.97
CA GLU A 95 -15.79 8.38 35.92
C GLU A 95 -14.61 7.62 36.54
N ILE A 96 -14.37 6.41 36.07
CA ILE A 96 -13.16 5.62 36.35
C ILE A 96 -12.30 5.67 35.10
N ARG A 97 -11.12 6.29 35.16
CA ARG A 97 -10.24 6.38 33.98
C ARG A 97 -8.77 6.19 34.25
N ASP A 98 -8.01 5.79 33.24
CA ASP A 98 -6.55 5.71 33.31
C ASP A 98 -6.08 4.91 34.55
N CYS A 99 -6.74 3.80 34.89
CA CYS A 99 -6.36 2.97 36.02
C CYS A 99 -5.84 1.60 35.57
N TYR A 100 -4.85 1.08 36.29
CA TYR A 100 -4.46 -0.32 36.25
C TYR A 100 -5.07 -1.03 37.46
N ILE A 101 -5.98 -1.98 37.20
CA ILE A 101 -6.72 -2.69 38.26
C ILE A 101 -6.53 -4.19 38.09
N LYS A 102 -5.80 -4.79 39.04
CA LYS A 102 -5.56 -6.22 39.12
C LYS A 102 -6.21 -6.79 40.36
N ALA A 103 -7.38 -7.40 40.23
CA ALA A 103 -8.13 -7.96 41.35
C ALA A 103 -9.00 -9.13 40.91
N ASP A 104 -9.49 -9.93 41.85
CA ASP A 104 -10.44 -11.01 41.52
C ASP A 104 -11.75 -10.43 40.98
N GLN A 105 -12.17 -9.25 41.47
CA GLN A 105 -13.29 -8.48 40.92
C GLN A 105 -12.87 -7.02 40.68
N PRO A 106 -12.20 -6.69 39.55
CA PRO A 106 -11.63 -5.37 39.32
C PRO A 106 -12.62 -4.22 39.50
N ILE A 107 -13.79 -4.27 38.84
CA ILE A 107 -14.84 -3.25 39.00
C ILE A 107 -16.18 -3.92 39.29
N ILE A 108 -16.87 -3.45 40.34
CA ILE A 108 -18.23 -3.87 40.70
C ILE A 108 -19.11 -2.64 40.81
N LEU A 109 -20.21 -2.62 40.06
CA LEU A 109 -21.25 -1.60 40.07
C LEU A 109 -22.58 -2.24 40.49
N ASP A 110 -23.23 -1.68 41.50
CA ASP A 110 -24.54 -2.17 41.97
C ASP A 110 -25.47 -1.01 42.32
N PHE A 111 -26.68 -0.95 41.77
CA PHE A 111 -27.60 0.19 41.98
C PHE A 111 -27.01 1.56 41.59
N ILE A 112 -26.57 1.71 40.33
CA ILE A 112 -26.16 3.00 39.79
C ILE A 112 -27.36 3.69 39.11
N TYR A 113 -27.65 4.93 39.52
CA TYR A 113 -28.86 5.64 39.09
C TYR A 113 -28.64 6.66 37.97
N ASN A 114 -27.41 7.18 37.80
CA ASN A 114 -27.06 8.16 36.77
C ASN A 114 -25.93 7.64 35.88
N GLN A 115 -25.98 7.99 34.59
CA GLN A 115 -24.96 7.62 33.60
C GLN A 115 -23.57 8.01 34.09
N SER A 116 -22.63 7.07 33.97
CA SER A 116 -21.26 7.16 34.43
C SER A 116 -20.37 6.31 33.54
N SER A 117 -19.06 6.52 33.61
CA SER A 117 -18.14 6.00 32.58
C SER A 117 -16.95 5.24 33.15
N ILE A 118 -16.49 4.24 32.40
CA ILE A 118 -15.26 3.47 32.63
C ILE A 118 -14.42 3.61 31.36
N ILE A 119 -13.35 4.40 31.40
CA ILE A 119 -12.62 4.85 30.20
C ILE A 119 -11.12 4.55 30.30
N ASN A 120 -10.52 3.94 29.29
CA ASN A 120 -9.05 3.81 29.20
C ASN A 120 -8.41 3.14 30.44
N ASN A 121 -9.03 2.08 30.96
CA ASN A 121 -8.48 1.29 32.07
C ASN A 121 -7.86 -0.02 31.57
N THR A 122 -6.85 -0.49 32.29
CA THR A 122 -6.34 -1.86 32.13
C THR A 122 -6.85 -2.73 33.28
N LEU A 123 -7.64 -3.75 32.95
CA LEU A 123 -8.26 -4.68 33.91
C LEU A 123 -7.70 -6.08 33.74
N GLU A 124 -7.16 -6.66 34.81
CA GLU A 124 -6.49 -7.97 34.79
C GLU A 124 -6.92 -8.86 35.96
N ASN A 125 -6.85 -10.19 35.75
CA ASN A 125 -6.79 -11.20 36.82
C ASN A 125 -8.10 -11.40 37.60
N ALA A 126 -9.24 -11.24 36.92
CA ALA A 126 -10.55 -11.57 37.47
C ALA A 126 -10.74 -13.09 37.62
N ASN A 127 -10.13 -13.66 38.66
CA ASN A 127 -10.15 -15.08 38.98
C ASN A 127 -11.30 -15.45 39.94
N TYR A 128 -11.60 -16.74 40.07
CA TYR A 128 -12.55 -17.29 41.06
C TYR A 128 -13.99 -16.74 40.95
N ASP A 129 -14.65 -16.98 39.81
CA ASP A 129 -16.01 -16.48 39.51
C ASP A 129 -16.12 -14.95 39.42
N GLY A 130 -15.00 -14.23 39.41
CA GLY A 130 -14.97 -12.78 39.31
C GLY A 130 -14.99 -12.26 37.87
N ASN A 131 -15.66 -11.13 37.68
CA ASN A 131 -15.79 -10.43 36.40
C ASN A 131 -14.86 -9.21 36.39
N ALA A 132 -14.24 -8.90 35.25
CA ALA A 132 -13.47 -7.68 35.08
C ALA A 132 -14.32 -6.43 35.38
N ILE A 133 -15.55 -6.41 34.87
CA ILE A 133 -16.56 -5.40 35.21
C ILE A 133 -17.88 -6.10 35.50
N ALA A 134 -18.38 -6.05 36.73
CA ALA A 134 -19.73 -6.48 37.07
C ALA A 134 -20.66 -5.27 37.18
N VAL A 135 -21.81 -5.32 36.52
CA VAL A 135 -22.86 -4.30 36.57
C VAL A 135 -24.18 -4.95 36.92
N ILE A 136 -24.74 -4.56 38.08
CA ILE A 136 -25.88 -5.23 38.69
C ILE A 136 -26.92 -4.16 39.05
N ASN A 137 -28.21 -4.47 38.85
CA ASN A 137 -29.35 -3.62 39.23
C ASN A 137 -29.24 -2.16 38.76
N THR A 138 -28.61 -1.93 37.61
CA THR A 138 -28.20 -0.60 37.15
C THR A 138 -28.99 -0.19 35.91
N ALA A 139 -29.92 0.73 36.11
CA ALA A 139 -30.70 1.30 35.01
C ALA A 139 -29.98 2.47 34.31
N ALA A 140 -28.87 2.94 34.88
CA ALA A 140 -28.03 3.96 34.27
C ALA A 140 -27.35 3.41 33.01
N GLY A 141 -27.38 4.18 31.92
CA GLY A 141 -26.63 3.82 30.73
C GLY A 141 -25.14 4.01 30.95
N ILE A 142 -24.43 2.96 31.38
CA ILE A 142 -22.99 3.00 31.64
C ILE A 142 -22.22 2.98 30.31
N ILE A 143 -21.22 3.87 30.22
CA ILE A 143 -20.32 3.95 29.08
C ILE A 143 -19.04 3.19 29.44
N ILE A 144 -18.65 2.21 28.64
CA ILE A 144 -17.42 1.43 28.79
C ILE A 144 -16.61 1.62 27.51
N GLN A 145 -15.53 2.40 27.58
CA GLN A 145 -14.81 2.83 26.40
C GLN A 145 -13.29 2.71 26.54
N GLU A 146 -12.59 2.33 25.47
CA GLU A 146 -11.12 2.34 25.42
C GLU A 146 -10.43 1.44 26.47
N ASN A 147 -11.13 0.50 27.11
CA ASN A 147 -10.53 -0.34 28.14
C ASN A 147 -9.79 -1.53 27.52
N TYR A 148 -8.67 -1.88 28.13
CA TYR A 148 -7.94 -3.13 27.86
C TYR A 148 -8.26 -4.15 28.95
N ILE A 149 -9.08 -5.15 28.62
CA ILE A 149 -9.54 -6.17 29.55
C ILE A 149 -8.91 -7.48 29.15
N HIS A 150 -8.04 -8.03 29.99
CA HIS A 150 -7.25 -9.20 29.60
C HIS A 150 -6.96 -10.19 30.72
N LYS A 151 -6.79 -11.46 30.35
CA LYS A 151 -6.44 -12.55 31.29
C LYS A 151 -7.42 -12.63 32.47
N CYS A 152 -8.70 -12.56 32.15
CA CYS A 152 -9.80 -12.64 33.11
C CYS A 152 -10.61 -13.91 32.83
N ILE A 153 -11.16 -14.52 33.87
CA ILE A 153 -12.09 -15.65 33.67
C ILE A 153 -13.37 -15.13 33.05
N PHE A 154 -13.91 -14.02 33.55
CA PHE A 154 -15.08 -13.35 32.96
C PHE A 154 -14.75 -11.91 32.58
N GLY A 155 -15.21 -11.49 31.40
CA GLY A 155 -15.04 -10.12 30.92
C GLY A 155 -15.96 -9.16 31.66
N ILE A 156 -17.07 -8.78 31.04
CA ILE A 156 -18.08 -7.95 31.67
C ILE A 156 -19.22 -8.87 32.17
N TYR A 157 -19.99 -8.43 33.14
CA TYR A 157 -21.18 -9.14 33.61
C TYR A 157 -22.27 -8.12 33.83
N VAL A 158 -23.46 -8.40 33.31
CA VAL A 158 -24.57 -7.47 33.35
C VAL A 158 -25.82 -8.19 33.80
N GLU A 159 -26.38 -7.78 34.92
CA GLU A 159 -27.61 -8.34 35.49
C GLU A 159 -28.62 -7.22 35.78
N ASP A 160 -29.86 -7.42 35.34
CA ASP A 160 -31.01 -6.52 35.55
C ASP A 160 -30.66 -5.04 35.28
N SER A 161 -30.03 -4.79 34.13
CA SER A 161 -29.48 -3.49 33.74
C SER A 161 -29.80 -3.16 32.28
N SER A 162 -29.58 -1.95 31.78
CA SER A 162 -29.89 -1.58 30.37
C SER A 162 -29.19 -0.30 29.92
N ASN A 163 -29.21 -0.01 28.61
CA ASN A 163 -28.71 1.24 28.00
C ASN A 163 -27.18 1.41 28.00
N PHE A 164 -26.44 0.32 27.82
CA PHE A 164 -24.98 0.37 27.76
C PHE A 164 -24.46 0.88 26.42
N GLN A 165 -23.35 1.62 26.46
CA GLN A 165 -22.53 1.92 25.30
C GLN A 165 -21.14 1.33 25.53
N ILE A 166 -20.74 0.42 24.66
CA ILE A 166 -19.50 -0.34 24.80
C ILE A 166 -18.72 -0.15 23.52
N ASP A 167 -17.72 0.71 23.59
CA ASP A 167 -17.07 1.27 22.40
C ASP A 167 -15.54 1.16 22.48
N THR A 168 -14.89 0.72 21.41
CA THR A 168 -13.43 0.81 21.27
C THR A 168 -12.65 0.10 22.39
N ASN A 169 -13.20 -0.96 23.00
CA ASN A 169 -12.50 -1.76 24.01
C ASN A 169 -11.74 -2.93 23.36
N TYR A 170 -10.70 -3.40 24.04
CA TYR A 170 -9.92 -4.55 23.62
C TYR A 170 -9.98 -5.67 24.66
N PHE A 171 -10.55 -6.80 24.26
CA PHE A 171 -10.75 -7.98 25.11
C PHE A 171 -9.84 -9.11 24.65
N TYR A 172 -8.92 -9.53 25.51
CA TYR A 172 -7.83 -10.44 25.15
C TYR A 172 -7.64 -11.58 26.16
N GLU A 173 -7.63 -12.83 25.70
CA GLU A 173 -7.47 -14.01 26.56
C GLU A 173 -8.50 -14.07 27.70
N ILE A 174 -9.79 -13.94 27.37
CA ILE A 174 -10.92 -14.09 28.29
C ILE A 174 -11.50 -15.51 28.20
N ASP A 175 -11.57 -16.22 29.33
CA ASP A 175 -11.99 -17.64 29.32
C ASP A 175 -13.49 -17.83 29.10
N PHE A 176 -14.35 -17.07 29.79
CA PHE A 176 -15.79 -17.19 29.70
C PHE A 176 -16.40 -15.83 29.42
N SER A 177 -17.47 -15.89 28.62
CA SER A 177 -18.17 -14.78 27.98
C SER A 177 -18.14 -13.43 28.68
N ILE A 178 -18.06 -12.43 27.80
CA ILE A 178 -18.12 -11.03 28.11
C ILE A 178 -19.44 -10.60 28.68
N TRP A 179 -20.58 -11.33 28.60
CA TRP A 179 -21.82 -11.00 29.35
C TRP A 179 -22.66 -12.22 29.72
N ARG A 180 -23.17 -12.25 30.95
CA ARG A 180 -24.20 -13.21 31.38
C ARG A 180 -25.31 -12.47 32.11
N GLY A 181 -26.46 -12.27 31.47
CA GLY A 181 -27.66 -11.78 32.17
C GLY A 181 -28.62 -11.00 31.29
N HIS A 182 -29.65 -10.43 31.92
CA HIS A 182 -30.76 -9.78 31.26
C HIS A 182 -30.50 -8.28 31.11
N PHE A 183 -30.14 -7.84 29.92
CA PHE A 183 -30.12 -6.41 29.61
C PHE A 183 -30.63 -6.14 28.20
N THR A 184 -31.02 -4.90 27.97
CA THR A 184 -31.66 -4.48 26.73
C THR A 184 -31.17 -3.11 26.27
N SER A 185 -31.37 -2.83 24.99
CA SER A 185 -31.16 -1.50 24.38
C SER A 185 -29.71 -1.04 24.53
N SER A 186 -28.75 -1.77 24.01
CA SER A 186 -27.32 -1.45 24.20
C SER A 186 -26.54 -1.52 22.89
N VAL A 187 -25.55 -0.66 22.77
CA VAL A 187 -24.70 -0.51 21.57
C VAL A 187 -23.30 -1.04 21.89
N ILE A 188 -22.80 -1.88 21.00
CA ILE A 188 -21.49 -2.52 21.04
C ILE A 188 -20.80 -2.18 19.73
N GLU A 189 -19.83 -1.28 19.76
CA GLU A 189 -19.20 -0.78 18.52
C GLU A 189 -17.68 -0.66 18.60
N HIS A 190 -16.99 -0.85 17.48
CA HIS A 190 -15.52 -0.69 17.35
C HIS A 190 -14.67 -1.52 18.33
N ASN A 191 -15.23 -2.52 19.00
CA ASN A 191 -14.49 -3.34 19.95
C ASN A 191 -13.71 -4.43 19.22
N THR A 192 -12.60 -4.84 19.82
CA THR A 192 -11.83 -6.01 19.36
C THR A 192 -11.87 -7.12 20.41
N PHE A 193 -12.28 -8.31 20.00
CA PHE A 193 -12.36 -9.53 20.80
C PHE A 193 -11.36 -10.54 20.23
N GLU A 194 -10.24 -10.77 20.92
CA GLU A 194 -9.16 -11.63 20.47
C GLU A 194 -8.84 -12.77 21.45
N LYS A 195 -8.70 -14.01 20.95
CA LYS A 195 -8.24 -15.18 21.73
C LYS A 195 -9.08 -15.48 22.97
N ASN A 196 -10.37 -15.15 22.92
CA ASN A 196 -11.32 -15.45 23.98
C ASN A 196 -11.91 -16.84 23.76
N GLN A 197 -12.17 -17.61 24.82
CA GLN A 197 -12.82 -18.91 24.63
C GLN A 197 -14.31 -18.72 24.38
N GLN A 198 -15.03 -17.82 25.04
CA GLN A 198 -16.46 -17.66 24.76
C GLN A 198 -16.88 -16.20 24.66
N MET A 199 -17.84 -15.95 23.76
CA MET A 199 -18.48 -14.65 23.51
C MET A 199 -20.01 -14.82 23.51
N THR A 200 -20.53 -15.29 24.63
CA THR A 200 -21.96 -15.63 24.78
C THR A 200 -22.77 -14.45 25.31
N PHE A 201 -23.94 -14.22 24.74
CA PHE A 201 -24.99 -13.34 25.25
C PHE A 201 -26.21 -14.21 25.50
N THR A 202 -26.84 -14.10 26.67
CA THR A 202 -27.97 -14.95 27.03
C THR A 202 -29.14 -14.14 27.52
N SER A 203 -30.34 -14.39 26.99
CA SER A 203 -31.60 -13.75 27.44
C SER A 203 -31.57 -12.22 27.36
N CYS A 204 -30.95 -11.69 26.30
CA CYS A 204 -30.85 -10.26 26.00
C CYS A 204 -31.81 -9.88 24.85
N SER A 205 -32.08 -8.60 24.65
CA SER A 205 -32.80 -8.15 23.44
C SER A 205 -32.49 -6.70 23.09
N ASN A 206 -32.75 -6.31 21.84
CA ASN A 206 -32.54 -4.93 21.38
C ASN A 206 -31.05 -4.51 21.52
N LEU A 207 -30.17 -5.29 20.90
CA LEU A 207 -28.72 -5.04 20.91
C LEU A 207 -28.25 -4.61 19.52
N ASP A 208 -27.29 -3.70 19.47
CA ASP A 208 -26.68 -3.27 18.22
C ASP A 208 -25.18 -3.57 18.25
N PHE A 209 -24.71 -4.44 17.36
CA PHE A 209 -23.29 -4.74 17.13
C PHE A 209 -22.85 -4.13 15.81
N PHE A 210 -21.94 -3.16 15.88
CA PHE A 210 -21.46 -2.44 14.70
C PHE A 210 -19.93 -2.34 14.65
N ASN A 211 -19.29 -2.58 13.51
CA ASN A 211 -17.85 -2.38 13.34
C ASN A 211 -16.94 -3.08 14.39
N ASN A 212 -17.37 -4.20 14.98
CA ASN A 212 -16.53 -4.94 15.91
C ASN A 212 -15.68 -5.96 15.15
N THR A 213 -14.53 -6.32 15.74
CA THR A 213 -13.65 -7.39 15.24
C THR A 213 -13.63 -8.54 16.24
N PHE A 214 -14.04 -9.73 15.80
CA PHE A 214 -14.00 -10.98 16.54
C PHE A 214 -13.00 -11.91 15.89
N LYS A 215 -11.81 -12.07 16.49
CA LYS A 215 -10.72 -12.85 15.90
C LYS A 215 -10.11 -13.90 16.81
N GLU A 216 -9.75 -15.05 16.24
CA GLU A 216 -9.04 -16.13 16.94
C GLU A 216 -9.73 -16.60 18.24
N ASN A 217 -11.05 -16.43 18.37
CA ASN A 217 -11.80 -16.89 19.54
C ASN A 217 -12.26 -18.35 19.35
N GLU A 218 -12.76 -19.02 20.40
CA GLU A 218 -13.47 -20.31 20.19
C GLU A 218 -14.75 -20.04 19.39
N TYR A 219 -15.60 -19.12 19.85
CA TYR A 219 -16.77 -18.61 19.13
C TYR A 219 -16.58 -17.11 18.86
N GLY A 220 -16.93 -16.65 17.66
CA GLY A 220 -16.93 -15.22 17.35
C GLY A 220 -17.98 -14.46 18.18
N LEU A 221 -19.25 -14.72 17.94
CA LEU A 221 -20.38 -14.18 18.69
C LEU A 221 -21.48 -15.23 18.84
N GLN A 222 -21.76 -15.64 20.09
CA GLN A 222 -22.80 -16.62 20.41
C GLN A 222 -23.97 -15.93 21.11
N LEU A 223 -25.18 -16.10 20.58
CA LEU A 223 -26.39 -15.44 21.02
C LEU A 223 -27.44 -16.48 21.39
N SER A 224 -27.73 -16.61 22.69
CA SER A 224 -28.67 -17.61 23.22
C SER A 224 -29.93 -16.96 23.80
N SER A 225 -31.11 -17.30 23.27
CA SER A 225 -32.39 -16.65 23.62
C SER A 225 -32.33 -15.12 23.47
N VAL A 226 -31.79 -14.65 22.34
CA VAL A 226 -31.62 -13.22 22.05
C VAL A 226 -32.54 -12.80 20.90
N ASP A 227 -33.27 -11.70 21.09
CA ASP A 227 -34.22 -11.17 20.11
C ASP A 227 -33.92 -9.71 19.69
N PHE A 228 -34.41 -9.29 18.52
CA PHE A 228 -34.34 -7.89 18.05
C PHE A 228 -32.94 -7.29 18.02
N THR A 229 -31.94 -8.07 17.60
CA THR A 229 -30.53 -7.65 17.60
C THR A 229 -30.06 -7.30 16.18
N ASN A 230 -29.32 -6.21 16.03
CA ASN A 230 -28.66 -5.86 14.78
C ASN A 230 -27.18 -6.26 14.87
N ILE A 231 -26.68 -6.97 13.88
CA ILE A 231 -25.27 -7.35 13.74
C ILE A 231 -24.82 -6.90 12.35
N ILE A 232 -24.08 -5.81 12.28
CA ILE A 232 -23.83 -5.09 11.04
C ILE A 232 -22.36 -4.67 10.94
N ASP A 233 -21.75 -4.81 9.76
CA ASP A 233 -20.41 -4.30 9.47
C ASP A 233 -19.32 -4.82 10.44
N ASN A 234 -19.52 -6.01 11.05
CA ASN A 234 -18.53 -6.63 11.92
C ASN A 234 -17.61 -7.58 11.13
N VAL A 235 -16.42 -7.83 11.66
CA VAL A 235 -15.45 -8.77 11.11
C VAL A 235 -15.32 -9.97 12.04
N PHE A 236 -15.56 -11.17 11.52
CA PHE A 236 -15.37 -12.46 12.19
C PHE A 236 -14.27 -13.22 11.47
N ILE A 237 -13.12 -13.44 12.11
CA ILE A 237 -11.95 -14.06 11.45
C ILE A 237 -11.26 -15.11 12.30
N ASP A 238 -10.94 -16.26 11.71
CA ASP A 238 -10.17 -17.34 12.34
C ASP A 238 -10.74 -17.82 13.69
N ASN A 239 -12.06 -17.69 13.91
CA ASN A 239 -12.70 -18.25 15.09
C ASN A 239 -12.81 -19.78 14.93
N TRP A 240 -12.56 -20.53 16.01
CA TRP A 240 -12.45 -22.01 15.97
C TRP A 240 -13.77 -22.68 15.55
N ASP A 241 -14.87 -22.25 16.17
CA ASP A 241 -16.25 -22.57 15.85
C ASP A 241 -16.86 -21.39 15.05
N TYR A 242 -18.18 -21.20 15.10
CA TYR A 242 -18.89 -20.22 14.29
C TYR A 242 -18.48 -18.76 14.58
N GLY A 243 -18.39 -17.96 13.51
CA GLY A 243 -18.27 -16.51 13.59
C GLY A 243 -19.51 -15.90 14.27
N VAL A 244 -20.71 -16.33 13.89
CA VAL A 244 -21.96 -15.99 14.59
C VAL A 244 -22.76 -17.27 14.83
N GLU A 245 -23.25 -17.45 16.05
CA GLU A 245 -24.11 -18.58 16.44
C GLU A 245 -25.38 -18.09 17.14
N PHE A 246 -26.56 -18.45 16.62
CA PHE A 246 -27.84 -18.23 17.29
C PHE A 246 -28.37 -19.53 17.89
N GLN A 247 -28.58 -19.52 19.21
CA GLN A 247 -29.13 -20.61 20.03
C GLN A 247 -30.46 -20.20 20.66
N LEU A 248 -31.57 -20.42 19.96
CA LEU A 248 -32.90 -19.92 20.35
C LEU A 248 -32.96 -18.38 20.33
N GLY A 249 -34.03 -17.78 19.82
CA GLY A 249 -34.13 -16.33 19.64
C GLY A 249 -34.78 -15.98 18.31
N GLY A 250 -34.89 -14.71 17.95
CA GLY A 250 -35.46 -14.30 16.68
C GLY A 250 -35.59 -12.80 16.42
N ASP A 251 -36.08 -12.46 15.24
CA ASP A 251 -36.35 -11.08 14.80
C ASP A 251 -35.10 -10.17 14.83
N SER A 252 -33.92 -10.76 14.65
CA SER A 252 -32.63 -10.06 14.56
C SER A 252 -32.22 -9.84 13.09
N VAL A 253 -31.43 -8.80 12.81
CA VAL A 253 -30.95 -8.47 11.46
C VAL A 253 -29.43 -8.61 11.42
N ILE A 254 -28.92 -9.41 10.50
CA ILE A 254 -27.50 -9.74 10.34
C ILE A 254 -27.12 -9.45 8.89
N TYR A 255 -26.37 -8.39 8.62
CA TYR A 255 -26.01 -8.03 7.24
C TYR A 255 -24.69 -7.26 7.16
N ARG A 256 -24.01 -7.35 6.01
CA ARG A 256 -22.68 -6.75 5.77
C ARG A 256 -21.58 -7.12 6.76
N ASN A 257 -21.68 -8.28 7.41
CA ASN A 257 -20.58 -8.79 8.22
C ASN A 257 -19.62 -9.61 7.37
N TYR A 258 -18.33 -9.58 7.72
CA TYR A 258 -17.27 -10.35 7.09
C TYR A 258 -17.04 -11.63 7.88
N PHE A 259 -17.19 -12.78 7.23
CA PHE A 259 -16.87 -14.09 7.78
C PHE A 259 -15.68 -14.69 7.04
N ILE A 260 -14.54 -14.80 7.73
CA ILE A 260 -13.26 -15.22 7.15
C ILE A 260 -12.70 -16.39 7.95
N ARG A 261 -12.68 -17.60 7.35
CA ARG A 261 -12.06 -18.81 7.95
C ARG A 261 -12.54 -19.11 9.39
N ASN A 262 -13.81 -18.89 9.67
CA ASN A 262 -14.39 -19.35 10.93
C ASN A 262 -14.84 -20.79 10.80
N ALA A 263 -14.97 -21.50 11.91
CA ALA A 263 -15.60 -22.82 11.95
C ALA A 263 -14.99 -23.80 10.94
N VAL A 264 -13.67 -23.78 10.78
CA VAL A 264 -12.90 -24.50 9.73
C VAL A 264 -13.16 -26.03 9.73
N TYR A 265 -13.74 -26.59 10.78
CA TYR A 265 -14.13 -28.01 10.83
C TYR A 265 -15.62 -28.28 10.59
N TYR A 266 -16.40 -27.23 10.36
CA TYR A 266 -17.84 -27.26 10.12
C TYR A 266 -18.13 -26.90 8.67
N LEU A 267 -19.39 -27.11 8.29
CA LEU A 267 -19.86 -26.85 6.95
C LEU A 267 -20.13 -25.36 6.70
N SER A 268 -20.44 -24.60 7.76
CA SER A 268 -20.83 -23.18 7.71
C SER A 268 -19.98 -22.36 8.68
N GLN A 269 -19.62 -21.14 8.29
CA GLN A 269 -18.99 -20.15 9.16
C GLN A 269 -19.93 -19.54 10.20
N ALA A 270 -21.26 -19.66 10.02
CA ALA A 270 -22.25 -19.19 10.97
C ALA A 270 -23.40 -20.19 11.15
N TYR A 271 -24.05 -20.19 12.29
CA TYR A 271 -25.10 -21.14 12.62
C TYR A 271 -26.32 -20.46 13.23
N ASP A 272 -27.50 -20.92 12.84
CA ASP A 272 -28.77 -20.42 13.39
C ASP A 272 -29.71 -21.61 13.65
N GLU A 273 -29.88 -21.98 14.91
CA GLU A 273 -30.79 -23.05 15.31
C GLU A 273 -32.22 -22.56 15.59
N SER A 274 -32.51 -21.27 15.39
CA SER A 274 -33.79 -20.73 15.78
C SER A 274 -34.88 -21.10 14.76
N HIS A 275 -35.42 -22.32 14.90
CA HIS A 275 -36.41 -22.94 14.01
C HIS A 275 -37.76 -22.19 13.89
N THR A 276 -37.91 -21.04 14.55
CA THR A 276 -39.12 -20.19 14.58
C THR A 276 -38.84 -18.70 14.36
N SER A 277 -37.59 -18.30 14.11
CA SER A 277 -37.18 -16.90 14.13
C SER A 277 -37.45 -16.15 12.84
N GLY A 278 -37.79 -14.87 12.94
CA GLY A 278 -37.69 -13.90 11.85
C GLY A 278 -36.28 -13.32 11.71
N ASN A 279 -35.21 -14.10 11.95
CA ASN A 279 -33.85 -13.59 11.75
C ASN A 279 -33.58 -13.34 10.27
N GLU A 280 -33.16 -12.12 9.93
CA GLU A 280 -32.89 -11.69 8.56
C GLU A 280 -31.39 -11.57 8.32
N TRP A 281 -30.81 -12.50 7.54
CA TRP A 281 -29.39 -12.50 7.18
C TRP A 281 -29.06 -11.61 5.95
N TYR A 282 -29.97 -10.70 5.63
CA TYR A 282 -29.87 -9.73 4.53
C TYR A 282 -30.83 -8.56 4.80
N TYR A 283 -30.51 -7.37 4.30
CA TYR A 283 -31.37 -6.19 4.36
C TYR A 283 -31.33 -5.43 3.03
N ASP A 284 -32.49 -5.04 2.49
CA ASP A 284 -32.64 -4.33 1.20
C ASP A 284 -31.88 -4.97 0.01
N GLY A 285 -31.70 -6.29 0.03
CA GLY A 285 -31.00 -7.04 -1.02
C GLY A 285 -29.48 -7.16 -0.83
N VAL A 286 -28.93 -6.65 0.28
CA VAL A 286 -27.52 -6.78 0.68
C VAL A 286 -27.40 -7.82 1.80
N GLY A 287 -26.57 -8.85 1.58
CA GLY A 287 -26.38 -9.99 2.50
C GLY A 287 -25.12 -9.87 3.38
N ASN A 288 -24.69 -10.99 3.95
CA ASN A 288 -23.38 -11.11 4.61
C ASN A 288 -22.29 -11.54 3.62
N PHE A 289 -21.04 -11.18 3.91
CA PHE A 289 -19.87 -11.53 3.11
C PHE A 289 -19.25 -12.83 3.65
N TRP A 290 -19.39 -13.90 2.88
CA TRP A 290 -18.82 -15.21 3.20
C TRP A 290 -17.53 -15.38 2.42
N SER A 291 -16.59 -16.10 3.01
CA SER A 291 -15.34 -16.45 2.34
C SER A 291 -15.40 -17.82 1.64
N ASP A 292 -16.60 -18.38 1.40
CA ASP A 292 -16.85 -19.69 0.79
C ASP A 292 -18.30 -19.89 0.26
N LEU A 293 -18.55 -19.95 -1.07
CA LEU A 293 -19.88 -20.34 -1.61
C LEU A 293 -19.90 -21.35 -2.78
N GLY A 294 -20.62 -22.46 -2.56
CA GLY A 294 -21.33 -23.26 -3.58
C GLY A 294 -22.10 -24.44 -2.93
N ASP A 295 -23.44 -24.49 -2.86
CA ASP A 295 -24.31 -24.65 -4.03
C ASP A 295 -25.81 -24.28 -3.79
N GLY A 296 -26.27 -23.21 -4.44
CA GLY A 296 -27.60 -23.23 -5.07
C GLY A 296 -28.88 -23.23 -4.20
N LYS A 297 -28.98 -22.33 -3.20
CA LYS A 297 -30.22 -21.83 -2.52
C LYS A 297 -30.92 -22.85 -1.58
N VAL A 298 -31.54 -22.53 -0.44
CA VAL A 298 -31.87 -21.30 0.32
C VAL A 298 -31.37 -21.54 1.76
N TYR A 299 -30.45 -20.69 2.22
CA TYR A 299 -29.91 -20.52 3.59
C TYR A 299 -29.56 -21.78 4.40
N ALA A 300 -28.56 -22.52 3.91
CA ALA A 300 -27.59 -23.28 4.70
C ALA A 300 -26.27 -23.24 3.92
N ILE A 301 -25.12 -23.02 4.57
CA ILE A 301 -23.81 -22.97 3.90
C ILE A 301 -23.04 -24.22 4.27
N ASP A 302 -22.67 -24.99 3.26
CA ASP A 302 -21.79 -26.16 3.33
C ASP A 302 -20.62 -25.96 2.34
N GLY A 303 -19.36 -25.90 2.81
CA GLY A 303 -18.13 -25.71 1.98
C GLY A 303 -16.83 -26.13 2.69
N SER A 304 -15.68 -26.21 1.99
CA SER A 304 -14.37 -26.62 2.57
C SER A 304 -13.27 -25.56 2.41
N ASP A 305 -12.44 -25.47 3.45
CA ASP A 305 -11.45 -24.45 3.88
C ASP A 305 -10.48 -23.84 2.86
N ASP A 306 -10.25 -24.47 1.70
CA ASP A 306 -9.07 -24.22 0.88
C ASP A 306 -9.32 -23.36 -0.38
N VAL A 307 -10.46 -22.66 -0.48
CA VAL A 307 -10.81 -21.84 -1.67
C VAL A 307 -11.08 -20.38 -1.29
N LEU A 308 -10.37 -19.46 -1.94
CA LEU A 308 -10.54 -18.00 -1.82
C LEU A 308 -11.85 -17.57 -2.52
N ASP A 309 -12.75 -16.89 -1.82
CA ASP A 309 -14.05 -16.43 -2.34
C ASP A 309 -13.96 -15.03 -2.96
N LEU A 310 -14.65 -14.88 -4.09
CA LEU A 310 -14.58 -13.78 -5.06
C LEU A 310 -15.99 -13.50 -5.63
N TYR A 311 -16.94 -12.94 -4.86
CA TYR A 311 -17.89 -11.86 -5.25
C TYR A 311 -19.29 -11.87 -4.54
N PRO A 312 -20.00 -10.72 -4.50
CA PRO A 312 -19.64 -9.46 -5.13
C PRO A 312 -19.35 -8.31 -4.16
N PHE A 313 -18.06 -8.01 -4.06
CA PHE A 313 -17.53 -6.68 -4.38
C PHE A 313 -18.46 -5.94 -5.35
N TYR A 314 -19.32 -5.08 -4.81
CA TYR A 314 -19.92 -4.04 -5.64
C TYR A 314 -18.76 -3.14 -6.03
N ASN A 315 -18.69 -2.82 -7.31
CA ASN A 315 -17.80 -1.82 -7.84
C ASN A 315 -18.77 -0.80 -8.46
N SER A 316 -18.83 0.37 -7.84
CA SER A 316 -19.84 1.39 -8.04
C SER A 316 -19.53 2.31 -9.22
N ASP A 317 -18.26 2.55 -9.49
CA ASP A 317 -17.68 3.43 -10.52
C ASP A 317 -17.28 2.66 -11.79
N SER A 318 -17.03 1.35 -11.69
CA SER A 318 -16.67 0.36 -12.73
C SER A 318 -15.19 0.24 -13.08
N ASP A 319 -14.30 0.65 -12.19
CA ASP A 319 -12.84 0.47 -12.30
C ASP A 319 -12.38 -0.99 -11.98
N SER A 320 -11.12 -1.21 -11.62
CA SER A 320 -10.63 -2.52 -11.15
C SER A 320 -10.56 -2.66 -9.63
N LEU A 321 -10.75 -1.59 -8.85
CA LEU A 321 -10.93 -1.66 -7.41
C LEU A 321 -12.37 -2.09 -7.09
N ASN A 322 -12.73 -2.11 -5.82
CA ASN A 322 -14.11 -2.36 -5.43
C ASN A 322 -14.45 -1.52 -4.21
N ASP A 323 -15.75 -1.32 -3.98
CA ASP A 323 -16.27 -0.46 -2.91
C ASP A 323 -15.62 -0.71 -1.53
N TYR A 324 -15.17 -1.94 -1.25
CA TYR A 324 -14.49 -2.25 0.02
C TYR A 324 -13.03 -1.82 0.00
N GLU A 325 -12.29 -2.14 -1.06
CA GLU A 325 -10.91 -1.69 -1.26
C GLU A 325 -10.85 -0.17 -1.24
N GLU A 326 -11.78 0.49 -1.90
CA GLU A 326 -11.88 1.94 -1.95
C GLU A 326 -12.24 2.53 -0.57
N ASP A 327 -13.32 2.11 0.08
CA ASP A 327 -13.76 2.72 1.35
C ASP A 327 -12.90 2.32 2.57
N LYS A 328 -12.22 1.17 2.54
CA LYS A 328 -11.54 0.61 3.73
C LYS A 328 -10.04 0.43 3.60
N VAL A 329 -9.50 0.35 2.40
CA VAL A 329 -8.07 0.09 2.19
C VAL A 329 -7.38 1.34 1.63
N TYR A 330 -7.87 1.86 0.51
CA TYR A 330 -7.25 2.98 -0.22
C TYR A 330 -7.86 4.34 0.11
N LEU A 331 -9.06 4.34 0.71
CA LEU A 331 -9.82 5.53 1.12
C LEU A 331 -10.22 6.43 -0.06
N THR A 332 -10.36 5.86 -1.25
CA THR A 332 -10.83 6.52 -2.48
C THR A 332 -12.36 6.63 -2.54
N ASP A 333 -12.89 7.50 -3.41
CA ASP A 333 -14.34 7.63 -3.61
C ASP A 333 -14.84 6.55 -4.57
N LYS A 334 -15.44 5.51 -4.02
CA LYS A 334 -16.08 4.42 -4.77
C LYS A 334 -17.08 4.80 -5.88
N TYR A 335 -17.48 6.05 -6.00
CA TYR A 335 -18.36 6.51 -7.08
C TYR A 335 -17.62 7.27 -8.18
N ASP A 336 -16.29 7.38 -8.10
CA ASP A 336 -15.43 8.12 -9.00
C ASP A 336 -14.22 7.28 -9.39
N GLU A 337 -13.97 7.10 -10.69
CA GLU A 337 -12.86 6.27 -11.19
C GLU A 337 -11.48 6.94 -10.99
N ASP A 338 -11.47 8.24 -10.68
CA ASP A 338 -10.31 9.13 -10.52
C ASP A 338 -10.63 10.08 -9.35
N THR A 339 -10.25 9.69 -8.14
CA THR A 339 -10.69 10.34 -6.89
C THR A 339 -10.11 11.75 -6.73
N ASP A 340 -8.95 12.03 -7.29
CA ASP A 340 -8.27 13.32 -7.15
C ASP A 340 -8.28 14.21 -8.40
N ASP A 341 -8.99 13.77 -9.45
CA ASP A 341 -9.22 14.45 -10.73
C ASP A 341 -7.91 14.75 -11.50
N ASP A 342 -6.89 13.90 -11.42
CA ASP A 342 -5.57 14.11 -12.05
C ASP A 342 -5.37 13.46 -13.43
N GLU A 343 -6.43 12.85 -13.96
CA GLU A 343 -6.49 12.09 -15.22
C GLU A 343 -5.87 10.69 -15.14
N MET A 344 -5.44 10.21 -13.97
CA MET A 344 -5.09 8.81 -13.70
C MET A 344 -6.19 8.12 -12.88
N PRO A 345 -6.62 6.90 -13.25
CA PRO A 345 -7.59 6.16 -12.43
C PRO A 345 -7.01 5.61 -11.13
N ASP A 346 -7.84 5.53 -10.09
CA ASP A 346 -7.45 5.05 -8.76
C ASP A 346 -6.83 3.64 -8.82
N ASP A 347 -7.39 2.75 -9.64
CA ASP A 347 -6.90 1.38 -9.80
C ASP A 347 -5.48 1.31 -10.38
N TYR A 348 -5.18 2.16 -11.36
CA TYR A 348 -3.86 2.30 -11.97
C TYR A 348 -2.84 2.81 -10.95
N GLU A 349 -3.20 3.85 -10.20
CA GLU A 349 -2.32 4.44 -9.21
C GLU A 349 -1.99 3.45 -8.09
N VAL A 350 -3.00 2.74 -7.58
CA VAL A 350 -2.80 1.67 -6.60
C VAL A 350 -1.91 0.55 -7.14
N GLU A 351 -2.13 0.11 -8.38
CA GLU A 351 -1.32 -0.94 -9.01
C GLU A 351 0.15 -0.50 -9.19
N ASN A 352 0.38 0.79 -9.44
CA ASN A 352 1.70 1.38 -9.71
C ASN A 352 2.32 2.10 -8.49
N LEU A 353 1.76 1.93 -7.30
CA LEU A 353 2.28 2.55 -6.06
C LEU A 353 2.34 4.09 -6.11
N LEU A 354 1.45 4.71 -6.88
CA LEU A 354 1.14 6.14 -6.83
C LEU A 354 0.07 6.40 -5.76
N ASN A 355 -0.37 7.65 -5.62
CA ASN A 355 -1.26 8.05 -4.55
C ASN A 355 -2.62 8.59 -5.05
N PRO A 356 -3.70 7.78 -5.01
CA PRO A 356 -5.02 8.10 -5.60
C PRO A 356 -5.84 9.13 -4.81
N LEU A 357 -5.19 9.95 -3.99
CA LEU A 357 -5.82 10.96 -3.15
C LEU A 357 -5.16 12.33 -3.32
N VAL A 358 -4.15 12.44 -4.20
CA VAL A 358 -3.35 13.63 -4.43
C VAL A 358 -2.87 13.65 -5.87
N ASP A 359 -3.31 14.66 -6.63
CA ASP A 359 -2.78 15.05 -7.96
C ASP A 359 -1.24 15.03 -7.97
N ASP A 360 -0.71 13.91 -8.45
CA ASP A 360 0.71 13.60 -8.58
C ASP A 360 1.11 13.30 -10.03
N ALA A 361 0.17 13.45 -10.98
CA ALA A 361 0.34 13.31 -12.43
C ALA A 361 1.64 13.91 -13.03
N PHE A 362 2.16 15.00 -12.45
CA PHE A 362 3.39 15.68 -12.92
C PHE A 362 4.68 15.29 -12.18
N GLU A 363 4.61 14.38 -11.22
CA GLU A 363 5.80 13.80 -10.59
C GLU A 363 6.50 12.83 -11.55
N ASP A 364 7.79 12.61 -11.30
CA ASP A 364 8.71 11.75 -12.08
C ASP A 364 9.56 10.99 -11.04
N PRO A 365 9.05 9.87 -10.49
CA PRO A 365 9.65 9.20 -9.33
C PRO A 365 10.97 8.50 -9.64
N ASP A 366 11.15 7.99 -10.86
CA ASP A 366 12.35 7.27 -11.29
C ASP A 366 13.37 8.13 -12.07
N THR A 367 13.00 9.38 -12.39
CA THR A 367 13.83 10.43 -12.98
C THR A 367 14.27 10.15 -14.42
N ASP A 368 13.40 9.52 -15.20
CA ASP A 368 13.66 9.13 -16.58
C ASP A 368 13.15 10.14 -17.64
N LEU A 369 12.48 11.21 -17.17
CA LEU A 369 11.86 12.30 -17.93
C LEU A 369 10.43 12.04 -18.46
N LEU A 370 9.79 10.94 -18.07
CA LEU A 370 8.34 10.81 -18.14
C LEU A 370 7.71 11.16 -16.79
N THR A 371 6.58 11.87 -16.84
CA THR A 371 5.77 12.06 -15.64
C THR A 371 4.80 10.89 -15.46
N ASN A 372 4.27 10.68 -14.25
CA ASN A 372 3.29 9.61 -13.95
C ASN A 372 2.18 9.49 -15.03
N ILE A 373 1.57 10.61 -15.43
CA ILE A 373 0.51 10.60 -16.46
C ILE A 373 1.03 10.20 -17.86
N GLN A 374 2.27 10.54 -18.20
CA GLN A 374 2.87 10.15 -19.47
C GLN A 374 3.15 8.65 -19.48
N GLU A 375 3.59 8.10 -18.36
CA GLU A 375 3.80 6.66 -18.22
C GLU A 375 2.51 5.86 -18.26
N PHE A 376 1.43 6.38 -17.69
CA PHE A 376 0.09 5.81 -17.86
C PHE A 376 -0.27 5.68 -19.36
N TRP A 377 0.04 6.70 -20.17
CA TRP A 377 -0.24 6.68 -21.61
C TRP A 377 0.71 5.79 -22.42
N GLU A 378 1.99 5.73 -22.03
CA GLU A 378 3.00 4.88 -22.68
C GLU A 378 2.97 3.42 -22.17
N MET A 379 2.18 3.15 -21.12
CA MET A 379 2.06 1.85 -20.44
C MET A 379 3.38 1.37 -19.82
N THR A 380 4.21 2.31 -19.36
CA THR A 380 5.47 2.08 -18.64
C THR A 380 5.23 2.10 -17.12
N ASN A 381 6.28 1.92 -16.31
CA ASN A 381 6.15 1.83 -14.86
C ASN A 381 6.82 3.03 -14.15
N PRO A 382 6.06 3.82 -13.36
CA PRO A 382 6.56 5.04 -12.72
C PRO A 382 7.69 4.96 -11.70
N HIS A 383 8.13 3.75 -11.40
CA HIS A 383 9.25 3.50 -10.49
C HIS A 383 10.38 2.74 -11.18
N LEU A 384 10.33 2.57 -12.50
CA LEU A 384 11.31 1.86 -13.30
C LEU A 384 11.75 2.69 -14.48
N TRP A 385 12.93 3.29 -14.34
CA TRP A 385 13.57 4.09 -15.39
C TRP A 385 13.76 3.39 -16.75
N ASP A 386 13.52 2.08 -16.87
CA ASP A 386 13.72 1.20 -18.03
C ASP A 386 12.75 0.00 -17.89
N SER A 387 11.61 0.10 -18.57
CA SER A 387 10.49 -0.84 -18.44
C SER A 387 10.74 -2.18 -19.13
N ASP A 388 11.48 -2.21 -20.24
CA ASP A 388 11.75 -3.43 -20.99
C ASP A 388 13.12 -4.09 -20.68
N SER A 389 13.91 -3.44 -19.83
CA SER A 389 15.20 -3.87 -19.32
C SER A 389 16.29 -3.99 -20.39
N ASP A 390 16.32 -3.09 -21.36
CA ASP A 390 17.32 -3.06 -22.43
C ASP A 390 18.45 -2.01 -22.25
N LEU A 391 18.39 -1.25 -21.15
CA LEU A 391 19.30 -0.18 -20.73
C LEU A 391 19.05 1.20 -21.37
N LEU A 392 17.97 1.39 -22.12
CA LEU A 392 17.48 2.71 -22.51
C LEU A 392 16.43 3.21 -21.51
N PRO A 393 16.44 4.51 -21.17
CA PRO A 393 15.36 5.06 -20.35
C PRO A 393 14.05 5.20 -21.11
N ASP A 394 12.91 4.94 -20.48
CA ASP A 394 11.61 5.00 -21.16
C ASP A 394 11.34 6.40 -21.73
N GLY A 395 11.67 7.45 -20.97
CA GLY A 395 11.57 8.84 -21.43
C GLY A 395 12.50 9.19 -22.58
N TYR A 396 13.69 8.60 -22.66
CA TYR A 396 14.57 8.75 -23.81
C TYR A 396 13.97 8.09 -25.06
N GLU A 397 13.43 6.88 -24.89
CA GLU A 397 12.81 6.13 -25.98
C GLU A 397 11.58 6.83 -26.52
N ALA A 398 10.66 7.24 -25.65
CA ALA A 398 9.46 7.97 -26.01
C ALA A 398 9.80 9.28 -26.74
N TYR A 399 10.79 10.04 -26.26
CA TYR A 399 11.23 11.28 -26.91
C TYR A 399 11.81 11.05 -28.31
N ASN A 400 12.56 9.97 -28.51
CA ASN A 400 13.20 9.65 -29.79
C ASN A 400 12.36 8.75 -30.71
N GLY A 401 11.12 8.40 -30.31
CA GLY A 401 10.22 7.59 -31.12
C GLY A 401 10.59 6.11 -31.18
N LEU A 402 11.33 5.64 -30.19
CA LEU A 402 11.49 4.23 -29.86
C LEU A 402 10.27 3.75 -29.06
N ASN A 403 10.28 2.47 -28.64
CA ASN A 403 9.17 1.90 -27.89
C ASN A 403 9.68 1.35 -26.56
N PRO A 404 9.33 1.99 -25.41
CA PRO A 404 9.87 1.63 -24.10
C PRO A 404 9.44 0.25 -23.56
N LEU A 405 8.68 -0.51 -24.36
CA LEU A 405 8.19 -1.85 -24.03
C LEU A 405 8.79 -2.93 -24.95
N ILE A 406 9.75 -2.58 -25.82
CA ILE A 406 10.34 -3.48 -26.80
C ILE A 406 11.87 -3.37 -26.75
N PRO A 407 12.58 -4.40 -26.24
CA PRO A 407 14.01 -4.31 -25.97
C PRO A 407 14.80 -4.20 -27.27
N ASP A 408 15.12 -2.98 -27.66
CA ASP A 408 15.67 -2.61 -28.94
C ASP A 408 16.83 -1.63 -28.95
N ALA A 409 17.41 -1.37 -27.79
CA ALA A 409 18.75 -0.85 -27.55
C ALA A 409 19.82 -1.34 -28.53
N GLY A 410 19.75 -2.63 -28.92
CA GLY A 410 20.70 -3.25 -29.86
C GLY A 410 20.30 -3.18 -31.34
N LYS A 411 19.22 -2.48 -31.70
CA LYS A 411 18.84 -2.19 -33.08
C LYS A 411 19.43 -0.84 -33.51
N ASP A 412 19.37 -0.61 -34.80
CA ASP A 412 19.80 0.59 -35.50
C ASP A 412 18.56 1.09 -36.24
N LEU A 413 17.90 2.11 -35.69
CA LEU A 413 16.57 2.53 -36.15
C LEU A 413 16.66 3.34 -37.46
N ASP A 414 17.70 4.14 -37.66
CA ASP A 414 17.84 5.00 -38.84
C ASP A 414 18.79 4.46 -39.93
N GLY A 415 19.62 3.47 -39.60
CA GLY A 415 20.48 2.75 -40.51
C GLY A 415 21.86 3.36 -40.75
N ASP A 416 22.36 4.23 -39.87
CA ASP A 416 23.71 4.82 -39.97
C ASP A 416 24.82 3.86 -39.48
N GLY A 417 24.44 2.82 -38.74
CA GLY A 417 25.33 1.79 -38.22
C GLY A 417 25.65 1.91 -36.72
N LEU A 418 25.17 2.94 -36.02
CA LEU A 418 25.10 2.99 -34.57
C LEU A 418 23.85 2.25 -34.07
N THR A 419 23.97 1.60 -32.92
CA THR A 419 22.80 1.06 -32.22
C THR A 419 22.14 2.15 -31.37
N ASN A 420 20.84 2.01 -31.11
CA ASN A 420 20.07 2.95 -30.27
C ASN A 420 20.75 3.21 -28.91
N TRP A 421 21.42 2.20 -28.34
CA TRP A 421 22.23 2.32 -27.12
C TRP A 421 23.55 3.07 -27.30
N GLU A 422 24.24 2.87 -28.43
CA GLU A 422 25.44 3.66 -28.75
C GLU A 422 25.07 5.13 -28.93
N GLU A 423 23.94 5.40 -29.57
CA GLU A 423 23.45 6.77 -29.76
C GLU A 423 23.04 7.44 -28.46
N TYR A 424 22.36 6.71 -27.57
CA TYR A 424 22.09 7.19 -26.22
C TYR A 424 23.38 7.53 -25.47
N SER A 425 24.43 6.73 -25.65
CA SER A 425 25.74 6.94 -25.02
C SER A 425 26.51 8.13 -25.61
N LEU A 426 26.33 8.42 -26.89
CA LEU A 426 26.94 9.55 -27.61
C LEU A 426 26.11 10.84 -27.48
N GLY A 427 24.83 10.73 -27.11
CA GLY A 427 23.88 11.84 -27.07
C GLY A 427 23.32 12.21 -28.46
N THR A 428 23.51 11.35 -29.45
CA THR A 428 22.94 11.46 -30.80
C THR A 428 21.48 10.98 -30.81
N MET A 429 20.82 11.02 -31.98
CA MET A 429 19.39 10.76 -32.12
C MET A 429 19.11 9.50 -32.94
N PRO A 430 18.52 8.43 -32.35
CA PRO A 430 18.31 7.13 -33.01
C PRO A 430 17.37 7.11 -34.19
N ASN A 431 16.74 8.23 -34.48
CA ASN A 431 15.87 8.41 -35.62
C ASN A 431 16.47 9.34 -36.68
N LYS A 432 17.77 9.66 -36.59
CA LYS A 432 18.49 10.58 -37.47
C LYS A 432 19.94 10.16 -37.67
N VAL A 433 20.19 9.69 -38.90
CA VAL A 433 21.52 9.39 -39.45
C VAL A 433 22.57 10.50 -39.29
N ASP A 434 22.14 11.75 -39.08
CA ASP A 434 22.96 12.96 -38.99
C ASP A 434 22.29 13.89 -37.95
N SER A 435 22.75 13.80 -36.71
CA SER A 435 22.13 14.41 -35.53
C SER A 435 22.22 15.93 -35.55
N ASP A 436 23.35 16.46 -36.00
CA ASP A 436 23.65 17.89 -36.02
C ASP A 436 23.30 18.59 -37.35
N SER A 437 22.95 17.79 -38.35
CA SER A 437 22.53 18.17 -39.70
C SER A 437 23.61 18.88 -40.52
N ASP A 438 24.88 18.51 -40.37
CA ASP A 438 25.99 19.07 -41.13
C ASP A 438 26.31 18.33 -42.45
N GLY A 439 25.76 17.13 -42.60
CA GLY A 439 25.84 16.30 -43.81
C GLY A 439 26.78 15.10 -43.71
N MET A 440 27.42 14.89 -42.57
CA MET A 440 28.16 13.67 -42.19
C MET A 440 27.24 12.78 -41.33
N GLU A 441 27.49 11.46 -41.34
CA GLU A 441 26.67 10.51 -40.57
C GLU A 441 27.30 10.29 -39.19
N ASP A 442 26.49 10.21 -38.13
CA ASP A 442 26.98 10.17 -36.75
C ASP A 442 27.98 9.02 -36.55
N LYS A 443 27.70 7.84 -37.12
CA LYS A 443 28.60 6.68 -37.11
C LYS A 443 30.00 6.98 -37.68
N TRP A 444 30.07 7.75 -38.76
CA TRP A 444 31.33 8.08 -39.42
C TRP A 444 32.12 9.09 -38.60
N GLU A 445 31.44 10.08 -38.03
CA GLU A 445 32.07 11.07 -37.15
C GLU A 445 32.66 10.41 -35.89
N ASP A 446 31.92 9.50 -35.26
CA ASP A 446 32.40 8.72 -34.11
C ASP A 446 33.62 7.84 -34.46
N ASP A 447 33.59 7.12 -35.60
CA ASP A 447 34.72 6.29 -36.06
C ASP A 447 35.98 7.11 -36.34
N ASN A 448 35.83 8.35 -36.78
CA ASN A 448 36.92 9.25 -37.15
C ASN A 448 37.29 10.26 -36.05
N GLY A 449 36.68 10.15 -34.87
CA GLY A 449 37.03 10.98 -33.70
C GLY A 449 36.57 12.44 -33.80
N LEU A 450 35.57 12.72 -34.64
CA LEU A 450 34.83 13.98 -34.65
C LEU A 450 33.69 13.94 -33.62
N ASP A 451 33.02 15.07 -33.41
CA ASP A 451 31.90 15.19 -32.48
C ASP A 451 30.58 15.23 -33.27
N PRO A 452 29.77 14.14 -33.26
CA PRO A 452 28.54 14.03 -34.05
C PRO A 452 27.42 15.00 -33.60
N LEU A 453 27.68 15.84 -32.59
CA LEU A 453 26.77 16.87 -32.11
C LEU A 453 27.20 18.29 -32.52
N THR A 454 28.27 18.43 -33.31
CA THR A 454 28.88 19.72 -33.64
C THR A 454 29.09 19.90 -35.14
N ASN A 455 28.47 20.96 -35.69
CA ASN A 455 28.58 21.26 -37.12
C ASN A 455 29.97 21.75 -37.48
N ASP A 456 30.80 20.80 -37.91
CA ASP A 456 32.21 20.99 -38.20
C ASP A 456 32.61 20.52 -39.60
N ALA A 457 31.64 20.19 -40.45
CA ALA A 457 31.81 19.91 -41.89
C ALA A 457 32.79 20.83 -42.66
N TYR A 458 33.03 22.07 -42.21
CA TYR A 458 33.96 23.03 -42.83
C TYR A 458 35.29 23.21 -42.10
N ALA A 459 35.52 22.51 -40.99
CA ALA A 459 36.80 22.42 -40.32
C ALA A 459 37.77 21.58 -41.16
N ASP A 460 39.06 21.83 -40.94
CA ASP A 460 40.21 21.21 -41.61
C ASP A 460 41.26 21.03 -40.49
N PRO A 461 41.14 19.95 -39.67
CA PRO A 461 41.93 19.77 -38.46
C PRO A 461 43.43 19.52 -38.70
N ASP A 462 43.78 18.92 -39.84
CA ASP A 462 45.13 18.53 -40.23
C ASP A 462 45.81 19.50 -41.23
N GLU A 463 45.07 20.50 -41.70
CA GLU A 463 45.50 21.59 -42.58
C GLU A 463 45.97 21.13 -43.97
N ASP A 464 45.36 20.07 -44.53
CA ASP A 464 45.74 19.50 -45.83
C ASP A 464 44.98 20.10 -47.03
N LEU A 465 43.97 20.95 -46.77
CA LEU A 465 43.01 21.57 -47.71
C LEU A 465 41.78 20.74 -48.10
N LEU A 466 41.55 19.58 -47.47
CA LEU A 466 40.26 18.91 -47.37
C LEU A 466 39.59 19.32 -46.05
N ASN A 467 38.28 19.55 -46.10
CA ASN A 467 37.50 19.74 -44.89
C ASN A 467 36.83 18.43 -44.51
N ASN A 468 36.36 18.31 -43.26
CA ASN A 468 35.69 17.11 -42.73
C ASN A 468 34.62 16.54 -43.68
N PHE A 469 33.82 17.40 -44.32
CA PHE A 469 32.83 16.92 -45.29
C PHE A 469 33.44 16.29 -46.55
N LEU A 470 34.57 16.79 -47.06
CA LEU A 470 35.28 16.16 -48.17
C LEU A 470 35.98 14.88 -47.70
N GLU A 471 36.59 14.89 -46.52
CA GLU A 471 37.14 13.69 -45.86
C GLU A 471 36.08 12.58 -45.82
N PHE A 472 34.87 12.88 -45.35
CA PHE A 472 33.73 11.96 -45.34
C PHE A 472 33.37 11.40 -46.73
N ILE A 473 33.38 12.25 -47.77
CA ILE A 473 33.04 11.83 -49.13
C ILE A 473 34.12 10.93 -49.74
N TYR A 474 35.38 11.11 -49.36
CA TYR A 474 36.53 10.38 -49.89
C TYR A 474 37.03 9.26 -48.96
N ASP A 475 36.43 9.10 -47.78
CA ASP A 475 36.77 8.11 -46.75
C ASP A 475 38.20 8.29 -46.22
N CYS A 476 38.64 9.54 -46.01
CA CYS A 476 39.96 9.90 -45.49
C CYS A 476 39.91 10.15 -43.95
N ASP A 477 41.08 10.17 -43.29
CA ASP A 477 41.21 10.46 -41.85
C ASP A 477 41.34 11.98 -41.60
N PRO A 478 40.33 12.63 -40.96
CA PRO A 478 40.28 14.09 -40.78
C PRO A 478 41.43 14.70 -39.97
N PHE A 479 42.28 13.86 -39.37
CA PHE A 479 43.41 14.26 -38.55
C PHE A 479 44.76 13.86 -39.16
N LEU A 480 44.78 13.25 -40.35
CA LEU A 480 45.98 12.83 -41.06
C LEU A 480 46.01 13.34 -42.50
N ASN A 481 46.94 14.25 -42.76
CA ASN A 481 47.13 14.81 -44.10
C ASN A 481 47.70 13.85 -45.16
N ASP A 482 47.83 12.57 -44.83
CA ASP A 482 48.36 11.46 -45.65
C ASP A 482 47.78 10.18 -45.02
N THR A 483 46.56 9.84 -45.41
CA THR A 483 45.74 8.79 -44.78
C THR A 483 46.39 7.41 -44.91
N ASP A 484 46.96 7.09 -46.08
CA ASP A 484 47.54 5.77 -46.35
C ASP A 484 49.06 5.66 -46.06
N GLY A 485 49.72 6.79 -45.79
CA GLY A 485 51.11 6.89 -45.38
C GLY A 485 52.12 6.71 -46.53
N ASP A 486 51.74 6.96 -47.78
CA ASP A 486 52.60 6.81 -48.95
C ASP A 486 53.44 8.06 -49.28
N SER A 487 53.31 9.12 -48.47
CA SER A 487 53.95 10.44 -48.61
C SER A 487 53.31 11.38 -49.64
N HIS A 488 52.13 11.06 -50.16
CA HIS A 488 51.26 12.00 -50.85
C HIS A 488 50.16 12.49 -49.90
N ILE A 489 49.76 13.76 -50.03
CA ILE A 489 48.67 14.31 -49.19
C ILE A 489 47.33 14.04 -49.86
N ASP A 490 46.30 13.78 -49.08
CA ASP A 490 44.99 13.33 -49.57
C ASP A 490 44.40 14.33 -50.58
N SER A 491 44.47 15.63 -50.28
CA SER A 491 44.03 16.70 -51.19
C SER A 491 44.76 16.69 -52.54
N TRP A 492 46.01 16.24 -52.58
CA TRP A 492 46.80 16.11 -53.79
C TRP A 492 46.41 14.88 -54.60
N GLU A 493 46.15 13.76 -53.94
CA GLU A 493 45.77 12.51 -54.59
C GLU A 493 44.41 12.64 -55.29
N ILE A 494 43.42 13.17 -54.58
CA ILE A 494 42.10 13.48 -55.15
C ILE A 494 42.22 14.41 -56.35
N ALA A 495 43.10 15.42 -56.28
CA ALA A 495 43.36 16.34 -57.38
C ALA A 495 44.01 15.68 -58.62
N HIS A 496 44.79 14.62 -58.41
CA HIS A 496 45.45 13.86 -59.47
C HIS A 496 44.68 12.59 -59.89
N GLY A 497 43.56 12.32 -59.23
CA GLY A 497 42.67 11.20 -59.54
C GLY A 497 43.18 9.85 -59.06
N THR A 498 44.00 9.85 -58.01
CA THR A 498 44.42 8.66 -57.27
C THR A 498 43.61 8.47 -56.00
N ASP A 499 43.66 7.26 -55.45
CA ASP A 499 42.93 6.84 -54.25
C ASP A 499 43.74 7.11 -52.97
N PRO A 500 43.35 8.11 -52.14
CA PRO A 500 44.07 8.49 -50.92
C PRO A 500 44.08 7.43 -49.81
N ASN A 501 43.37 6.32 -50.03
CA ASN A 501 43.30 5.19 -49.12
C ASN A 501 44.12 3.99 -49.60
N ASN A 502 45.01 4.17 -50.59
CA ASN A 502 45.72 3.10 -51.23
C ASN A 502 47.16 3.48 -51.59
N ALA A 503 48.08 3.11 -50.69
CA ALA A 503 49.50 3.43 -50.77
C ALA A 503 50.28 2.86 -52.00
N LEU A 504 49.58 2.21 -52.92
CA LEU A 504 50.10 1.69 -54.18
C LEU A 504 49.49 2.37 -55.41
N ASP A 505 48.55 3.30 -55.24
CA ASP A 505 47.90 4.05 -56.30
C ASP A 505 48.41 5.49 -56.31
N PHE A 506 49.62 5.71 -56.80
CA PHE A 506 50.17 7.04 -57.03
C PHE A 506 50.33 7.28 -58.53
N PRO A 507 50.31 8.55 -59.00
CA PRO A 507 50.59 8.85 -60.39
C PRO A 507 51.99 8.36 -60.75
N ASP A 508 52.12 7.59 -61.84
CA ASP A 508 53.44 7.21 -62.38
C ASP A 508 54.33 8.47 -62.42
N GLU A 509 55.47 8.44 -61.72
CA GLU A 509 56.50 9.48 -61.82
C GLU A 509 56.91 9.59 -63.30
N ILE A 510 56.24 10.47 -64.06
CA ILE A 510 56.77 10.92 -65.33
C ILE A 510 57.96 11.79 -64.95
N PHE A 511 59.14 11.18 -64.89
CA PHE A 511 60.43 11.85 -65.01
C PHE A 511 60.48 12.57 -66.37
N ASN A 512 59.76 13.68 -66.51
CA ASN A 512 59.93 14.58 -67.62
C ASN A 512 60.93 15.65 -67.17
N THR A 513 62.20 15.36 -67.38
CA THR A 513 63.22 16.41 -67.35
C THR A 513 62.80 17.50 -68.34
N ASN A 514 62.55 18.70 -67.80
CA ASN A 514 62.29 19.97 -68.49
C ASN A 514 60.82 20.27 -68.83
N THR A 515 60.12 20.96 -67.93
CA THR A 515 59.51 22.28 -68.21
C THR A 515 59.08 22.93 -66.89
N GLU A 516 59.30 24.25 -66.79
CA GLU A 516 58.97 25.10 -65.66
C GLU A 516 57.56 24.85 -65.12
N GLU A 517 57.45 24.57 -63.82
CA GLU A 517 56.17 24.55 -63.13
C GLU A 517 55.52 25.93 -63.22
N SER A 518 54.35 25.95 -63.85
CA SER A 518 53.45 27.10 -63.86
C SER A 518 52.62 27.07 -62.58
N PRO A 519 52.59 28.15 -61.77
CA PRO A 519 51.78 28.23 -60.55
C PRO A 519 50.26 28.25 -60.82
N PHE A 520 49.83 28.06 -62.07
CA PHE A 520 48.41 28.05 -62.47
C PHE A 520 47.71 26.69 -62.33
N SER A 521 48.42 25.58 -62.10
CA SER A 521 47.78 24.26 -61.94
C SER A 521 47.09 24.10 -60.58
N PHE A 522 47.80 24.44 -59.49
CA PHE A 522 47.27 24.39 -58.12
C PHE A 522 46.04 25.30 -57.93
N ALA A 523 46.08 26.52 -58.47
CA ALA A 523 44.97 27.47 -58.35
C ALA A 523 43.69 27.03 -59.07
N TYR A 524 43.77 26.19 -60.10
CA TYR A 524 42.60 25.70 -60.84
C TYR A 524 41.92 24.53 -60.12
N VAL A 525 42.72 23.66 -59.49
CA VAL A 525 42.26 22.56 -58.64
C VAL A 525 41.55 23.09 -57.38
N ILE A 526 42.14 24.08 -56.72
CA ILE A 526 41.54 24.77 -55.55
C ILE A 526 40.18 25.37 -55.90
N LEU A 527 40.04 25.97 -57.09
CA LEU A 527 38.76 26.54 -57.56
C LEU A 527 37.71 25.47 -57.89
N THR A 528 38.11 24.26 -58.27
CA THR A 528 37.19 23.15 -58.53
C THR A 528 36.70 22.44 -57.28
N LEU A 529 37.55 22.26 -56.26
CA LEU A 529 37.15 21.65 -54.98
C LEU A 529 36.18 22.56 -54.20
N ILE A 530 36.47 23.86 -54.13
CA ILE A 530 35.56 24.87 -53.54
C ILE A 530 34.22 24.96 -54.31
N ALA A 531 34.21 24.69 -55.61
CA ALA A 531 32.99 24.69 -56.42
C ALA A 531 32.17 23.39 -56.30
N LEU A 532 32.82 22.26 -56.00
CA LEU A 532 32.15 20.96 -55.83
C LEU A 532 31.34 20.91 -54.52
N SER A 533 31.92 21.42 -53.43
CA SER A 533 31.23 21.53 -52.12
C SER A 533 29.96 22.37 -52.21
N GLY A 534 29.98 23.47 -52.96
CA GLY A 534 28.80 24.30 -53.20
C GLY A 534 27.72 23.69 -54.12
N PHE A 535 28.06 22.73 -54.99
CA PHE A 535 27.14 22.19 -56.01
C PHE A 535 26.39 20.94 -55.55
N LEU A 536 27.02 20.06 -54.77
CA LEU A 536 26.43 18.80 -54.28
C LEU A 536 25.29 19.03 -53.29
N ILE A 537 25.37 20.08 -52.45
CA ILE A 537 24.33 20.46 -51.48
C ILE A 537 23.00 20.89 -52.16
N SER A 538 23.04 21.44 -53.38
CA SER A 538 21.80 21.87 -54.07
C SER A 538 20.95 20.72 -54.62
N ARG A 539 21.49 19.49 -54.67
CA ARG A 539 20.79 18.32 -55.22
C ARG A 539 20.15 17.40 -54.19
N ARG A 540 20.53 17.47 -52.90
CA ARG A 540 19.92 16.65 -51.83
C ARG A 540 18.71 17.33 -51.15
N LYS A 541 18.50 18.65 -51.31
CA LYS A 541 17.29 19.37 -50.85
C LYS A 541 16.06 19.25 -51.78
N ARG A 542 15.83 18.10 -52.42
CA ARG A 542 14.63 17.85 -53.24
C ARG A 542 14.01 16.50 -53.02
#